data_AF-A0A401V5C0-F1
#
_entry.id   AF-A0A401V5C0-F1
#
_cell.length_a   1.000
_cell.length_b   1.000
_cell.length_c   1.000
_cell.angle_alpha   90.00
_cell.angle_beta   90.00
_cell.angle_gamma   90.00
#
_symmetry.space_group_name_H-M   'P 1'
#
loop_
_entity.id
_entity.type
_entity.pdbx_description
1 polymer ?
#
loop_
_entity_poly.entity_id
_entity_poly.type
_entity_poly.pdbx_seq_one_letter_code
_entity_poly.pdbx_strand_id
1 'polypeptide(L)'
;MRMPSPDRRDPVVQIERTALEVVLQQPEHVPAQFDDLAADAFAAPAHRAVHEAVRAAGGMAAARAAAAAAGGASTGWVDAVVEQAAEAVRPLITELAVAPLPEDRPESMPGYVRDVVLRLVEIGFTRSIADLRGRLQRMDPAEDAAAYQAAFAELVALEGRRRTLRESA
;
A
#
# COMPACT_ATOMS: atom_id res chain seq x y z
N MET A 1 -7.70 -5.77 21.87
CA MET A 1 -7.82 -4.29 21.78
C MET A 1 -8.49 -3.98 20.45
N ARG A 2 -9.60 -3.24 20.42
CA ARG A 2 -10.33 -2.93 19.16
C ARG A 2 -9.59 -1.80 18.44
N MET A 3 -9.21 -1.99 17.19
CA MET A 3 -8.57 -0.93 16.41
C MET A 3 -9.58 0.21 16.16
N PRO A 4 -9.14 1.49 16.19
CA PRO A 4 -10.00 2.60 15.84
C PRO A 4 -10.43 2.47 14.37
N SER A 5 -11.74 2.56 14.13
CA SER A 5 -12.28 2.50 12.77
C SER A 5 -11.87 3.75 11.98
N PRO A 6 -11.44 3.62 10.72
CA PRO A 6 -11.11 4.76 9.88
C PRO A 6 -12.32 5.69 9.69
N ASP A 7 -12.11 7.00 9.66
CA ASP A 7 -13.17 7.96 9.29
C ASP A 7 -13.42 7.88 7.79
N ARG A 8 -14.57 7.31 7.42
CA ARG A 8 -14.97 7.11 6.01
C ARG A 8 -15.25 8.42 5.26
N ARG A 9 -15.32 9.57 5.95
CA ARG A 9 -15.51 10.88 5.31
C ARG A 9 -14.20 11.54 4.86
N ASP A 10 -13.06 11.07 5.36
CA ASP A 10 -11.76 11.56 4.93
C ASP A 10 -11.42 11.04 3.52
N PRO A 11 -11.21 11.93 2.53
CA PRO A 11 -10.87 11.51 1.16
C PRO A 11 -9.60 10.66 1.06
N VAL A 12 -8.61 10.89 1.93
CA VAL A 12 -7.37 10.08 1.94
C VAL A 12 -7.68 8.67 2.41
N VAL A 13 -8.48 8.53 3.46
CA VAL A 13 -8.92 7.23 4.00
C VAL A 13 -9.77 6.46 2.98
N GLN A 14 -10.56 7.16 2.17
CA GLN A 14 -11.30 6.53 1.07
C GLN A 14 -10.36 5.99 -0.01
N ILE A 15 -9.35 6.76 -0.44
CA ILE A 15 -8.34 6.29 -1.41
C ILE A 15 -7.60 5.07 -0.87
N GLU A 16 -7.19 5.10 0.39
CA GLU A 16 -6.55 3.96 1.06
C GLU A 16 -7.42 2.72 1.05
N ARG A 17 -8.70 2.88 1.39
CA ARG A 17 -9.66 1.79 1.40
C ARG A 17 -9.79 1.18 0.01
N THR A 18 -10.10 2.00 -1.00
CA THR A 18 -10.29 1.54 -2.38
C THR A 18 -9.03 0.88 -2.94
N ALA A 19 -7.84 1.40 -2.61
CA ALA A 19 -6.59 0.76 -2.97
C ALA A 19 -6.43 -0.63 -2.35
N LEU A 20 -6.79 -0.82 -1.08
CA LEU A 20 -6.77 -2.14 -0.45
C LEU A 20 -7.83 -3.09 -1.02
N GLU A 21 -9.01 -2.59 -1.39
CA GLU A 21 -10.04 -3.38 -2.07
C GLU A 21 -9.50 -3.93 -3.39
N VAL A 22 -8.91 -3.09 -4.25
CA VAL A 22 -8.35 -3.56 -5.53
C VAL A 22 -7.10 -4.44 -5.36
N VAL A 23 -6.31 -4.23 -4.31
CA VAL A 23 -5.14 -5.07 -3.99
C VAL A 23 -5.52 -6.49 -3.62
N LEU A 24 -6.64 -6.64 -2.92
CA LEU A 24 -7.15 -7.95 -2.52
C LEU A 24 -7.93 -8.62 -3.66
N GLN A 25 -8.73 -7.83 -4.40
CA GLN A 25 -9.66 -8.37 -5.38
C GLN A 25 -9.06 -8.58 -6.77
N GLN A 26 -8.14 -7.71 -7.21
CA GLN A 26 -7.62 -7.64 -8.59
C GLN A 26 -6.07 -7.60 -8.62
N PRO A 27 -5.37 -8.50 -7.90
CA PRO A 27 -3.91 -8.43 -7.72
C PRO A 27 -3.09 -8.48 -9.02
N GLU A 28 -3.63 -9.06 -10.09
CA GLU A 28 -3.03 -9.13 -11.42
C GLU A 28 -2.82 -7.75 -12.07
N HIS A 29 -3.66 -6.78 -11.73
CA HIS A 29 -3.66 -5.44 -12.32
C HIS A 29 -2.93 -4.41 -11.45
N VAL A 30 -2.59 -4.78 -10.22
CA VAL A 30 -1.91 -3.89 -9.28
C VAL A 30 -0.49 -3.63 -9.76
N PRO A 31 -0.06 -2.37 -9.87
CA PRO A 31 1.31 -2.02 -10.26
C PRO A 31 2.33 -2.43 -9.19
N ALA A 32 3.55 -2.80 -9.61
CA ALA A 32 4.61 -3.27 -8.70
C ALA A 32 5.04 -2.21 -7.67
N GLN A 33 4.84 -0.93 -7.99
CA GLN A 33 5.12 0.21 -7.12
C GLN A 33 4.32 0.19 -5.81
N PHE A 34 3.25 -0.61 -5.71
CA PHE A 34 2.56 -0.82 -4.44
C PHE A 34 3.50 -1.41 -3.37
N ASP A 35 4.36 -2.36 -3.73
CA ASP A 35 5.29 -3.00 -2.79
C ASP A 35 6.42 -2.06 -2.32
N ASP A 36 6.61 -0.93 -3.00
CA ASP A 36 7.56 0.13 -2.62
C ASP A 36 7.05 1.00 -1.45
N LEU A 37 5.76 0.88 -1.09
CA LEU A 37 5.19 1.61 0.03
C LEU A 37 5.80 1.14 1.36
N ALA A 38 6.19 2.10 2.19
CA ALA A 38 6.62 1.84 3.56
C ALA A 38 5.45 1.32 4.43
N ALA A 39 5.76 0.65 5.55
CA ALA A 39 4.74 0.08 6.43
C ALA A 39 3.76 1.13 6.98
N ASP A 40 4.21 2.37 7.15
CA ASP A 40 3.44 3.53 7.62
C ASP A 40 2.83 4.39 6.50
N ALA A 41 2.83 3.90 5.26
CA ALA A 41 2.27 4.61 4.10
C ALA A 41 0.78 4.96 4.24
N PHE A 42 0.05 4.21 5.06
CA PHE A 42 -1.39 4.41 5.31
C PHE A 42 -1.62 5.30 6.53
N ALA A 43 -2.58 6.22 6.47
CA ALA A 43 -2.91 7.13 7.55
C ALA A 43 -3.71 6.40 8.61
N ALA A 44 -4.68 5.58 8.20
CA ALA A 44 -5.51 4.82 9.11
C ALA A 44 -4.74 3.61 9.67
N PRO A 45 -4.64 3.45 11.01
CA PRO A 45 -3.95 2.31 11.60
C PRO A 45 -4.49 0.96 11.12
N ALA A 46 -5.80 0.84 10.91
CA ALA A 46 -6.43 -0.38 10.41
C ALA A 46 -5.96 -0.73 8.99
N HIS A 47 -5.81 0.26 8.11
CA HIS A 47 -5.31 0.04 6.75
C HIS A 47 -3.81 -0.30 6.75
N ARG A 48 -3.00 0.31 7.64
CA ARG A 48 -1.60 -0.10 7.83
C ARG A 48 -1.49 -1.57 8.17
N ALA A 49 -2.31 -2.05 9.11
CA ALA A 49 -2.28 -3.45 9.52
C ALA A 49 -2.68 -4.42 8.39
N VAL A 50 -3.59 -4.02 7.50
CA VAL A 50 -3.90 -4.79 6.28
C VAL A 50 -2.70 -4.79 5.33
N HIS A 51 -2.07 -3.65 5.10
CA HIS A 51 -0.87 -3.55 4.26
C HIS A 51 0.30 -4.39 4.80
N GLU A 52 0.53 -4.37 6.11
CA GLU A 52 1.51 -5.23 6.77
C GLU A 52 1.22 -6.72 6.52
N ALA A 53 -0.04 -7.14 6.62
CA ALA A 53 -0.43 -8.52 6.31
C ALA A 53 -0.22 -8.87 4.82
N VAL A 54 -0.52 -7.96 3.91
CA VAL A 54 -0.23 -8.13 2.46
C VAL A 54 1.26 -8.33 2.21
N ARG A 55 2.11 -7.50 2.83
CA ARG A 55 3.57 -7.65 2.73
C ARG A 55 4.06 -8.97 3.31
N ALA A 56 3.55 -9.35 4.48
CA ALA A 56 3.89 -10.61 5.14
C ALA A 56 3.45 -11.84 4.32
N ALA A 57 2.37 -11.73 3.53
CA ALA A 57 1.92 -12.79 2.62
C ALA A 57 2.75 -12.89 1.32
N GLY A 58 3.81 -12.08 1.18
CA GLY A 58 4.72 -12.09 0.03
C GLY A 58 4.46 -10.99 -1.00
N GLY A 59 3.59 -10.02 -0.69
CA GLY A 59 3.34 -8.85 -1.53
C GLY A 59 2.72 -9.17 -2.89
N MET A 60 2.78 -8.22 -3.82
CA MET A 60 2.11 -8.36 -5.11
C MET A 60 2.73 -9.45 -6.00
N ALA A 61 4.00 -9.79 -5.79
CA ALA A 61 4.63 -10.91 -6.50
C ALA A 61 3.94 -12.25 -6.17
N ALA A 62 3.72 -12.53 -4.88
CA ALA A 62 3.01 -13.73 -4.45
C ALA A 62 1.53 -13.69 -4.87
N ALA A 63 0.89 -12.52 -4.77
CA ALA A 63 -0.50 -12.33 -5.17
C ALA A 63 -0.74 -12.66 -6.65
N ARG A 64 0.12 -12.16 -7.55
CA ARG A 64 0.04 -12.46 -8.99
C ARG A 64 0.28 -13.93 -9.29
N ALA A 65 1.23 -14.57 -8.58
CA ALA A 65 1.48 -16.00 -8.74
C ALA A 65 0.27 -16.85 -8.31
N ALA A 66 -0.37 -16.49 -7.19
CA ALA A 66 -1.58 -17.15 -6.72
C ALA A 66 -2.75 -16.97 -7.69
N ALA A 67 -2.99 -15.73 -8.17
CA ALA A 67 -4.03 -15.45 -9.15
C ALA A 67 -3.80 -16.21 -10.47
N ALA A 68 -2.57 -16.23 -10.98
CA ALA A 68 -2.23 -16.98 -12.19
C ALA A 68 -2.48 -18.49 -12.03
N ALA A 69 -2.11 -19.08 -10.88
CA ALA A 69 -2.35 -20.49 -10.59
C ALA A 69 -3.83 -20.85 -10.47
N ALA A 70 -4.67 -19.88 -10.09
CA ALA A 70 -6.11 -20.05 -9.88
C ALA A 70 -6.97 -19.51 -11.05
N GLY A 71 -6.37 -19.24 -12.22
CA GLY A 71 -7.12 -18.77 -13.40
C GLY A 71 -7.74 -17.37 -13.23
N GLY A 72 -7.08 -16.49 -12.47
CA GLY A 72 -7.54 -15.13 -12.17
C GLY A 72 -8.31 -15.00 -10.85
N ALA A 73 -8.59 -16.10 -10.15
CA ALA A 73 -9.26 -16.02 -8.85
C ALA A 73 -8.32 -15.53 -7.74
N SER A 74 -8.79 -14.61 -6.90
CA SER A 74 -8.03 -14.02 -5.80
C SER A 74 -8.28 -14.66 -4.43
N THR A 75 -9.15 -15.67 -4.31
CA THR A 75 -9.52 -16.28 -3.02
C THR A 75 -8.32 -16.85 -2.26
N GLY A 76 -7.47 -17.63 -2.92
CA GLY A 76 -6.26 -18.17 -2.29
C GLY A 76 -5.25 -17.09 -1.87
N TRP A 77 -5.24 -15.95 -2.58
CA TRP A 77 -4.45 -14.79 -2.17
C TRP A 77 -5.02 -14.14 -0.91
N VAL A 78 -6.33 -13.90 -0.87
CA VAL A 78 -7.01 -13.34 0.30
C VAL A 78 -6.80 -14.21 1.54
N ASP A 79 -6.91 -15.53 1.40
CA ASP A 79 -6.65 -16.48 2.50
C ASP A 79 -5.22 -16.35 3.03
N ALA A 80 -4.22 -16.28 2.14
CA ALA A 80 -2.83 -16.08 2.54
C ALA A 80 -2.61 -14.75 3.29
N VAL A 81 -3.29 -13.67 2.89
CA VAL A 81 -3.24 -12.38 3.61
C VAL A 81 -3.90 -12.48 4.98
N VAL A 82 -5.04 -13.17 5.10
CA VAL A 82 -5.75 -13.38 6.37
C VAL A 82 -4.91 -14.21 7.36
N GLU A 83 -4.16 -15.20 6.87
CA GLU A 83 -3.27 -16.02 7.70
C GLU A 83 -2.17 -15.20 8.37
N GLN A 84 -1.62 -14.19 7.67
CA GLN A 84 -0.59 -13.30 8.21
C GLN A 84 -1.15 -12.17 9.08
N ALA A 85 -2.45 -11.96 9.06
CA ALA A 85 -3.09 -10.87 9.79
C ALA A 85 -3.39 -11.23 11.25
N ALA A 86 -3.18 -10.25 12.13
CA ALA A 86 -3.69 -10.29 13.49
C ALA A 86 -5.21 -10.50 13.50
N GLU A 87 -5.72 -11.26 14.47
CA GLU A 87 -7.15 -11.65 14.54
C GLU A 87 -8.12 -10.46 14.44
N ALA A 88 -7.75 -9.32 15.06
CA ALA A 88 -8.55 -8.10 15.06
C ALA A 88 -8.69 -7.44 13.66
N VAL A 89 -7.84 -7.78 12.70
CA VAL A 89 -7.78 -7.19 11.35
C VAL A 89 -8.49 -8.07 10.31
N ARG A 90 -8.60 -9.37 10.56
CA ARG A 90 -9.19 -10.35 9.62
C ARG A 90 -10.60 -9.99 9.12
N PRO A 91 -11.51 -9.47 9.97
CA PRO A 91 -12.83 -9.04 9.49
C PRO A 91 -12.76 -7.92 8.47
N LEU A 92 -11.81 -6.97 8.64
CA LEU A 92 -11.60 -5.88 7.69
C LEU A 92 -11.08 -6.42 6.35
N ILE A 93 -10.12 -7.35 6.36
CA ILE A 93 -9.61 -7.96 5.12
C ILE A 93 -10.74 -8.64 4.35
N THR A 94 -11.58 -9.41 5.06
CA THR A 94 -12.73 -10.09 4.46
C THR A 94 -13.74 -9.09 3.90
N GLU A 95 -14.02 -8.00 4.62
CA GLU A 95 -14.89 -6.91 4.16
C GLU A 95 -14.35 -6.28 2.86
N LEU A 96 -13.05 -5.96 2.81
CA LEU A 96 -12.41 -5.33 1.66
C LEU A 96 -12.32 -6.27 0.46
N ALA A 97 -12.15 -7.58 0.68
CA ALA A 97 -12.06 -8.59 -0.37
C ALA A 97 -13.38 -8.82 -1.14
N VAL A 98 -14.51 -8.33 -0.63
CA VAL A 98 -15.83 -8.51 -1.27
C VAL A 98 -16.57 -7.20 -1.47
N ALA A 99 -15.95 -6.07 -1.12
CA ALA A 99 -16.55 -4.76 -1.28
C ALA A 99 -16.80 -4.47 -2.77
N PRO A 100 -17.97 -3.93 -3.15
CA PRO A 100 -18.25 -3.62 -4.55
C PRO A 100 -17.28 -2.55 -5.05
N LEU A 101 -16.62 -2.84 -6.16
CA LEU A 101 -15.74 -1.88 -6.83
C LEU A 101 -16.58 -0.88 -7.66
N PRO A 102 -16.20 0.42 -7.68
CA PRO A 102 -16.87 1.42 -8.52
C PRO A 102 -16.84 1.14 -10.02
N GLU A 103 -15.83 0.42 -10.50
CA GLU A 103 -15.73 -0.07 -11.87
C GLU A 103 -15.95 -1.58 -11.87
N ASP A 104 -16.80 -2.07 -12.76
CA ASP A 104 -17.13 -3.50 -12.90
C ASP A 104 -16.93 -4.04 -14.32
N ARG A 105 -16.57 -3.17 -15.28
CA ARG A 105 -16.37 -3.56 -16.67
C ARG A 105 -14.97 -4.17 -16.85
N PRO A 106 -14.87 -5.42 -17.35
CA PRO A 106 -13.59 -6.12 -17.48
C PRO A 106 -12.55 -5.35 -18.31
N GLU A 107 -12.96 -4.63 -19.34
CA GLU A 107 -12.07 -3.86 -20.21
C GLU A 107 -11.51 -2.59 -19.56
N SER A 108 -12.17 -2.05 -18.53
CA SER A 108 -11.76 -0.82 -17.83
C SER A 108 -11.10 -1.09 -16.48
N MET A 109 -11.34 -2.29 -15.91
CA MET A 109 -10.78 -2.70 -14.62
C MET A 109 -9.25 -2.54 -14.52
N PRO A 110 -8.41 -2.94 -15.51
CA PRO A 110 -6.97 -2.82 -15.37
C PRO A 110 -6.49 -1.37 -15.21
N GLY A 111 -7.08 -0.44 -15.97
CA GLY A 111 -6.78 0.98 -15.89
C GLY A 111 -7.23 1.58 -14.55
N TYR A 112 -8.45 1.22 -14.12
CA TYR A 112 -8.99 1.65 -12.83
C TYR A 112 -8.10 1.24 -11.65
N VAL A 113 -7.70 -0.04 -11.58
CA VAL A 113 -6.82 -0.56 -10.53
C VAL A 113 -5.48 0.19 -10.55
N ARG A 114 -4.88 0.37 -11.73
CA ARG A 114 -3.62 1.11 -11.88
C ARG A 114 -3.75 2.51 -11.31
N ASP A 115 -4.76 3.27 -11.71
CA ASP A 115 -4.89 4.68 -11.33
C ASP A 115 -5.14 4.87 -9.83
N VAL A 116 -6.00 4.02 -9.23
CA VAL A 116 -6.25 4.02 -7.78
C VAL A 116 -4.95 3.75 -7.02
N VAL A 117 -4.21 2.72 -7.41
CA VAL A 117 -2.99 2.33 -6.69
C VAL A 117 -1.88 3.36 -6.87
N LEU A 118 -1.64 3.87 -8.08
CA LEU A 118 -0.62 4.90 -8.29
C LEU A 118 -0.94 6.18 -7.51
N ARG A 119 -2.23 6.53 -7.37
CA ARG A 119 -2.65 7.65 -6.53
C ARG A 119 -2.30 7.43 -5.05
N LEU A 120 -2.54 6.23 -4.52
CA LEU A 120 -2.12 5.86 -3.16
C LEU A 120 -0.59 5.94 -3.02
N VAL A 121 0.16 5.38 -3.98
CA VAL A 121 1.63 5.39 -3.96
C VAL A 121 2.18 6.82 -3.92
N GLU A 122 1.61 7.74 -4.70
CA GLU A 122 2.02 9.15 -4.67
C GLU A 122 1.80 9.80 -3.29
N ILE A 123 0.66 9.51 -2.66
CA ILE A 123 0.34 10.01 -1.31
C ILE A 123 1.35 9.44 -0.30
N GLY A 124 1.60 8.13 -0.34
CA GLY A 124 2.54 7.44 0.55
C GLY A 124 3.97 7.96 0.43
N PHE A 125 4.47 8.16 -0.80
CA PHE A 125 5.78 8.78 -1.03
C PHE A 125 5.85 10.21 -0.53
N THR A 126 4.79 11.00 -0.73
CA THR A 126 4.75 12.39 -0.26
C THR A 126 4.84 12.46 1.27
N ARG A 127 4.14 11.57 1.98
CA ARG A 127 4.24 11.45 3.44
C ARG A 127 5.64 11.02 3.89
N SER A 128 6.15 9.92 3.33
CA SER A 128 7.46 9.36 3.69
C SER A 128 8.59 10.38 3.48
N ILE A 129 8.55 11.14 2.38
CA ILE A 129 9.50 12.22 2.11
C ILE A 129 9.39 13.34 3.15
N ALA A 130 8.17 13.73 3.54
CA ALA A 130 7.98 14.75 4.57
C ALA A 130 8.52 14.31 5.93
N ASP A 131 8.28 13.05 6.31
CA ASP A 131 8.74 12.47 7.57
C ASP A 131 10.27 12.35 7.61
N LEU A 132 10.89 11.87 6.53
CA LEU A 132 12.35 11.79 6.41
C LEU A 132 13.02 13.18 6.47
N ARG A 133 12.44 14.18 5.79
CA ARG A 133 12.94 15.56 5.87
C ARG A 133 12.83 16.11 7.28
N GLY A 134 11.69 15.90 7.94
CA GLY A 134 11.50 16.32 9.34
C GLY A 134 12.47 15.62 10.29
N ARG A 135 12.76 14.34 10.08
CA ARG A 135 13.77 13.59 10.83
C ARG A 135 15.17 14.17 10.61
N LEU A 136 15.59 14.36 9.36
CA LEU A 136 16.89 14.94 9.01
C LEU A 136 17.11 16.33 9.61
N GLN A 137 16.08 17.18 9.62
CA GLN A 137 16.14 18.52 10.22
C GLN A 137 16.41 18.52 11.73
N ARG A 138 16.07 17.42 12.43
CA ARG A 138 16.29 17.27 13.88
C ARG A 138 17.57 16.50 14.22
N MET A 139 18.23 15.90 13.24
CA MET A 139 19.47 15.16 13.43
C MET A 139 20.66 16.13 13.40
N ASP A 140 21.62 15.93 14.29
CA ASP A 140 22.93 16.59 14.19
C ASP A 140 23.92 15.68 13.42
N PRO A 141 24.39 16.09 12.23
CA PRO A 141 25.39 15.33 11.49
C PRO A 141 26.72 15.13 12.22
N ALA A 142 27.03 15.98 13.21
CA ALA A 142 28.25 15.87 14.02
C ALA A 142 28.14 14.77 15.10
N GLU A 143 26.93 14.47 15.58
CA GLU A 143 26.69 13.41 16.57
C GLU A 143 26.69 12.03 15.93
N ASP A 144 26.01 11.85 14.80
CA ASP A 144 25.95 10.59 14.07
C ASP A 144 25.89 10.81 12.54
N ALA A 145 27.07 11.01 11.96
CA ALA A 145 27.24 11.20 10.53
C ALA A 145 26.73 10.00 9.71
N ALA A 146 26.87 8.77 10.21
CA ALA A 146 26.46 7.57 9.49
C ALA A 146 24.94 7.48 9.38
N ALA A 147 24.22 7.69 10.49
CA ALA A 147 22.75 7.72 10.49
C ALA A 147 22.21 8.87 9.63
N TYR A 148 22.84 10.04 9.66
CA TYR A 148 22.46 11.17 8.81
C TYR A 148 22.60 10.84 7.33
N GLN A 149 23.76 10.31 6.91
CA GLN A 149 23.99 9.94 5.50
C GLN A 149 23.03 8.84 5.02
N ALA A 150 22.71 7.86 5.86
CA ALA A 150 21.73 6.82 5.54
C ALA A 150 20.33 7.42 5.30
N ALA A 151 19.85 8.28 6.21
CA ALA A 151 18.54 8.91 6.06
C ALA A 151 18.48 9.89 4.87
N PHE A 152 19.59 10.57 4.57
CA PHE A 152 19.69 11.43 3.39
C PHE A 152 19.67 10.62 2.08
N ALA A 153 20.39 9.51 2.02
CA ALA A 153 20.38 8.61 0.86
C ALA A 153 18.98 8.01 0.63
N GLU A 154 18.27 7.63 1.70
CA GLU A 154 16.89 7.16 1.64
C GLU A 154 15.95 8.24 1.07
N LEU A 155 16.08 9.48 1.55
CA LEU A 155 15.32 10.63 1.04
C LEU A 155 15.54 10.83 -0.46
N VAL A 156 16.79 10.87 -0.91
CA VAL A 156 17.13 11.05 -2.34
C VAL A 156 16.56 9.91 -3.19
N ALA A 157 16.67 8.66 -2.71
CA ALA A 157 16.12 7.49 -3.40
C ALA A 157 14.59 7.54 -3.53
N LEU A 158 13.88 7.99 -2.48
CA LEU A 158 12.42 8.16 -2.53
C LEU A 158 12.00 9.32 -3.43
N GLU A 159 12.74 10.42 -3.43
CA GLU A 159 12.48 11.55 -4.35
C GLU A 159 12.66 11.15 -5.80
N GLY A 160 13.69 10.36 -6.11
CA GLY A 160 13.92 9.78 -7.44
C GLY A 160 12.76 8.89 -7.87
N ARG A 161 12.36 7.93 -7.02
CA ARG A 161 11.22 7.04 -7.28
C ARG A 161 9.92 7.80 -7.53
N ARG A 162 9.60 8.80 -6.70
CA ARG A 162 8.41 9.65 -6.90
C ARG A 162 8.45 10.43 -8.21
N ARG A 163 9.63 10.89 -8.64
CA ARG A 163 9.78 11.58 -9.94
C ARG A 163 9.49 10.63 -11.09
N THR A 164 10.11 9.46 -11.11
CA THR A 164 9.86 8.43 -12.15
C THR A 164 8.40 8.03 -12.22
N LEU A 165 7.72 7.91 -11.06
CA LEU A 165 6.30 7.63 -10.99
C LEU A 165 5.47 8.70 -11.73
N ARG A 166 5.76 9.99 -11.53
CA ARG A 166 5.05 11.10 -12.18
C ARG A 166 5.34 11.22 -13.67
N GLU A 167 6.52 10.79 -14.11
CA GLU A 167 6.90 10.79 -15.53
C GLU A 167 6.28 9.60 -16.30
N SER A 168 5.92 8.53 -15.58
CA SER A 168 5.38 7.28 -16.16
C SER A 168 3.86 7.13 -16.00
N ALA A 169 3.23 8.01 -15.21
CA ALA A 169 1.79 8.03 -14.98
C ALA A 169 1.07 8.70 -16.15
#